data_AF-A0A0Q2U8X0-F1
#
_entry.id   AF-A0A0Q2U8X0-F1
#
_cell.length_a   1.000
_cell.length_b   1.000
_cell.length_c   1.000
_cell.angle_alpha   90.00
_cell.angle_beta   90.00
_cell.angle_gamma   90.00
#
_symmetry.space_group_name_H-M   'P 1'
#
loop_
_entity.id
_entity.type
_entity.pdbx_description
1 polymer ?
#
loop_
_entity_poly.entity_id
_entity_poly.type
_entity_poly.pdbx_seq_one_letter_code
_entity_poly.pdbx_strand_id
1 'polypeptide(L)'
;MTDKVIMKFTKAHGVYVPGDVAGFDPVRAAKLQAVARPFDPEKDDLRKVSPGGISDAELTAGLQDLAAREAAVAEREAELAAKLAALESAGGAGTGEKTAGDPPAAKSPGEPPKPSSK
;
A
#
# COMPACT_ATOMS: atom_id res chain seq x y z
N MET A 1 22.66 18.59 34.71
CA MET A 1 21.45 18.02 34.08
C MET A 1 20.53 19.19 33.82
N THR A 2 20.13 19.46 32.58
CA THR A 2 19.25 20.58 32.28
C THR A 2 17.83 20.18 32.70
N ASP A 3 17.28 20.84 33.72
CA ASP A 3 15.94 20.56 34.24
C ASP A 3 14.89 20.93 33.19
N LYS A 4 14.50 19.94 32.37
CA LYS A 4 13.46 20.12 31.35
C LYS A 4 12.09 19.82 31.96
N VAL A 5 11.15 20.75 31.76
CA VAL A 5 9.74 20.59 32.13
C VAL A 5 8.99 20.02 30.93
N ILE A 6 8.34 18.88 31.13
CA ILE A 6 7.51 18.25 30.10
C ILE A 6 6.14 18.93 30.10
N MET A 7 5.75 19.47 28.95
CA MET A 7 4.49 20.18 28.75
C MET A 7 3.66 19.43 27.71
N LYS A 8 2.36 19.30 27.95
CA LYS A 8 1.35 18.83 27.00
C LYS A 8 0.55 20.01 26.45
N PHE A 9 0.52 20.16 25.15
CA PHE A 9 -0.20 21.23 24.47
C PHE A 9 -1.71 20.97 24.54
N THR A 10 -2.45 21.96 25.04
CA THR A 10 -3.93 21.94 25.06
C THR A 10 -4.52 22.71 23.88
N LYS A 11 -3.72 23.59 23.27
CA LYS A 11 -4.04 24.37 22.08
C LYS A 11 -2.88 24.33 21.08
N ALA A 12 -3.18 24.45 19.79
CA ALA A 12 -2.16 24.57 18.75
C ALA A 12 -1.27 25.80 18.98
N HIS A 13 0.04 25.64 18.86
CA HIS A 13 1.02 26.71 19.01
C HIS A 13 2.28 26.42 18.17
N GLY A 14 2.46 27.19 17.08
CA GLY A 14 3.57 26.99 16.16
C GLY A 14 3.49 25.63 15.47
N VAL A 15 4.52 24.80 15.67
CA VAL A 15 4.58 23.43 15.14
C VAL A 15 3.84 22.40 15.99
N TYR A 16 3.42 22.77 17.21
CA TYR A 16 2.78 21.87 18.14
C TYR A 16 1.25 21.92 18.00
N VAL A 17 0.61 20.76 17.99
CA VAL A 17 -0.86 20.60 17.94
C VAL A 17 -1.42 20.17 19.30
N PRO A 18 -2.74 20.32 19.53
CA PRO A 18 -3.35 19.85 20.77
C PRO A 18 -3.11 18.35 20.98
N GLY A 19 -2.62 17.98 22.17
CA GLY A 19 -2.25 16.61 22.52
C GLY A 19 -0.75 16.33 22.47
N ASP A 20 0.04 17.15 21.75
CA ASP A 20 1.49 16.99 21.67
C ASP A 20 2.16 17.16 23.03
N VAL A 21 3.24 16.40 23.24
CA VAL A 21 4.03 16.44 24.48
C VAL A 21 5.48 16.74 24.13
N ALA A 22 6.06 17.78 24.73
CA ALA A 22 7.44 18.18 24.50
C ALA A 22 8.13 18.71 25.76
N GLY A 23 9.45 18.58 25.83
CA GLY A 23 10.27 19.07 26.95
C GLY A 23 10.86 20.46 26.67
N PHE A 24 10.71 21.38 27.62
CA PHE A 24 11.19 22.75 27.53
C PHE A 24 12.01 23.16 28.74
N ASP A 25 12.87 24.17 28.58
CA ASP A 25 13.48 24.84 29.73
C ASP A 25 12.42 25.53 30.59
N PRO A 26 12.63 25.69 31.92
CA PRO A 26 11.61 26.21 32.84
C PRO A 26 11.10 27.59 32.45
N VAL A 27 11.99 28.45 31.93
CA VAL A 27 11.66 29.81 31.46
C VAL A 27 10.73 29.77 30.24
N ARG A 28 10.92 28.80 29.33
CA ARG A 28 10.04 28.61 28.17
C ARG A 28 8.73 27.95 28.59
N ALA A 29 8.77 26.96 29.48
CA ALA A 29 7.58 26.29 30.00
C ALA A 29 6.62 27.28 30.68
N ALA A 30 7.14 28.22 31.49
CA ALA A 30 6.34 29.26 32.13
C ALA A 30 5.60 30.15 31.11
N LYS A 31 6.22 30.47 29.97
CA LYS A 31 5.59 31.24 28.89
C LYS A 31 4.51 30.46 28.14
N LEU A 32 4.60 29.13 28.16
CA LEU A 32 3.68 28.24 27.44
C LEU A 32 2.45 27.82 28.28
N GLN A 33 2.34 28.26 29.54
CA GLN A 33 1.22 27.89 30.43
C GLN A 33 -0.17 28.27 29.89
N ALA A 34 -0.26 29.24 28.98
CA ALA A 34 -1.52 29.63 28.35
C ALA A 34 -2.01 28.64 27.28
N VAL A 35 -1.11 27.84 26.69
CA VAL A 35 -1.39 26.93 25.55
C VAL A 35 -1.01 25.48 25.83
N ALA A 36 -0.32 25.23 26.94
CA ALA A 36 0.14 23.92 27.37
C ALA A 36 0.10 23.82 28.90
N ARG A 37 -0.04 22.60 29.40
CA ARG A 37 0.00 22.26 30.83
C ARG A 37 1.16 21.31 31.14
N PRO A 38 1.69 21.27 32.37
CA PRO A 38 2.64 20.24 32.76
C PRO A 38 2.08 18.84 32.49
N PHE A 39 2.88 17.95 31.91
CA PHE A 39 2.48 16.59 31.63
C PHE A 39 2.33 15.79 32.93
N ASP A 40 1.17 15.14 33.11
CA ASP A 40 0.90 14.28 34.25
C ASP A 40 0.85 12.81 33.76
N PRO A 41 1.85 11.96 34.05
CA PRO A 41 1.90 10.59 33.57
C PRO A 41 0.69 9.74 33.94
N GLU A 42 0.00 10.03 35.05
CA GLU A 42 -1.17 9.25 35.48
C GLU A 42 -2.43 9.63 34.69
N LYS A 43 -2.55 10.91 34.31
CA LYS A 43 -3.74 11.47 33.63
C LYS A 43 -3.57 11.58 32.12
N ASP A 44 -2.34 11.75 31.64
CA ASP A 44 -2.00 12.01 30.24
C ASP A 44 -1.39 10.81 29.53
N ASP A 45 -1.45 9.61 30.11
CA ASP A 45 -1.00 8.36 29.48
C ASP A 45 -1.70 8.16 28.13
N LEU A 46 -0.98 8.50 27.07
CA LEU A 46 -1.44 8.43 25.67
C LEU A 46 -1.79 7.01 25.23
N ARG A 47 -1.33 5.97 25.97
CA ARG A 47 -1.71 4.57 25.70
C ARG A 47 -3.18 4.29 26.00
N LYS A 48 -3.84 5.12 26.81
CA LYS A 48 -5.26 4.98 27.17
C LYS A 48 -6.19 5.75 26.22
N VAL A 49 -5.65 6.60 25.35
CA VAL A 49 -6.42 7.50 24.49
C VAL A 49 -6.14 7.17 23.02
N SER A 50 -6.50 5.96 22.60
CA SER A 50 -6.69 5.69 21.18
C SER A 50 -8.19 5.59 20.90
N PRO A 51 -8.88 6.70 20.60
CA PRO A 51 -10.30 6.67 20.20
C PRO A 51 -10.48 6.22 18.73
N GLY A 52 -9.42 5.76 18.07
CA GLY A 52 -9.43 5.26 16.68
C GLY A 52 -8.65 3.97 16.50
N GLY A 53 -8.47 3.18 17.57
CA GLY A 53 -7.93 1.84 17.45
C GLY A 53 -8.87 0.98 16.61
N ILE A 54 -8.33 0.23 15.65
CA ILE A 54 -9.06 -0.80 14.92
C ILE A 54 -9.76 -1.66 15.96
N SER A 55 -11.08 -1.77 15.89
CA SER A 55 -11.83 -2.58 16.85
C SER A 55 -11.39 -4.05 16.72
N ASP A 56 -11.52 -4.82 17.80
CA ASP A 56 -11.25 -6.27 17.76
C ASP A 56 -12.08 -6.97 16.67
N ALA A 57 -13.27 -6.43 16.37
CA ALA A 57 -14.12 -6.89 15.28
C ALA A 57 -13.51 -6.60 13.90
N GLU A 58 -12.98 -5.40 13.67
CA GLU A 58 -12.29 -5.05 12.42
C GLU A 58 -10.98 -5.82 12.25
N LEU A 59 -10.24 -6.05 13.34
CA LEU A 59 -9.05 -6.93 13.32
C LEU A 59 -9.44 -8.36 12.94
N THR A 60 -10.50 -8.89 13.54
CA THR A 60 -10.97 -10.26 13.24
C THR A 60 -11.46 -10.37 11.79
N ALA A 61 -12.21 -9.38 11.30
CA ALA A 61 -12.66 -9.33 9.91
C ALA A 61 -11.48 -9.25 8.94
N GLY A 62 -10.47 -8.43 9.24
CA GLY A 62 -9.24 -8.34 8.43
C GLY A 62 -8.46 -9.65 8.37
N LEU A 63 -8.37 -10.38 9.49
CA LEU A 63 -7.72 -11.69 9.53
C LEU A 63 -8.49 -12.74 8.72
N GLN A 64 -9.82 -12.72 8.77
CA GLN A 64 -10.66 -13.64 7.98
C GLN A 64 -10.57 -13.35 6.47
N ASP A 65 -10.59 -12.07 6.08
CA ASP A 65 -10.43 -11.66 4.67
C ASP A 65 -9.04 -12.07 4.15
N LEU A 66 -7.99 -11.90 4.96
CA LEU A 66 -6.64 -12.31 4.58
C LEU A 66 -6.54 -13.83 4.39
N ALA A 67 -7.09 -14.62 5.32
CA ALA A 67 -7.12 -16.08 5.19
C ALA A 67 -7.90 -16.55 3.95
N ALA A 68 -9.01 -15.89 3.62
CA ALA A 68 -9.79 -16.21 2.43
C ALA A 68 -9.02 -15.92 1.13
N ARG A 69 -8.28 -14.79 1.08
CA ARG A 69 -7.42 -14.45 -0.06
C ARG A 69 -6.26 -15.43 -0.23
N GLU A 70 -5.64 -15.84 0.87
CA GLU A 70 -4.55 -16.83 0.83
C GLU A 70 -5.04 -18.18 0.29
N ALA A 71 -6.21 -18.65 0.71
CA ALA A 71 -6.82 -19.86 0.18
C ALA A 71 -7.11 -19.75 -1.34
N ALA A 72 -7.70 -18.63 -1.77
CA ALA A 72 -8.00 -18.41 -3.19
C ALA A 72 -6.74 -18.33 -4.07
N VAL A 73 -5.65 -17.76 -3.55
CA VAL A 73 -4.35 -17.74 -4.24
C VAL A 73 -3.78 -19.14 -4.34
N ALA A 74 -3.80 -19.93 -3.26
CA ALA A 74 -3.29 -21.30 -3.26
C ALA A 74 -4.03 -22.20 -4.27
N GLU A 75 -5.36 -22.08 -4.36
CA GLU A 75 -6.16 -22.81 -5.36
C GLU A 75 -5.78 -22.41 -6.80
N ARG A 76 -5.62 -21.10 -7.06
CA ARG A 76 -5.22 -20.60 -8.37
C ARG A 76 -3.81 -21.05 -8.75
N GLU A 77 -2.88 -21.07 -7.80
CA GLU A 77 -1.51 -21.56 -8.02
C GLU A 77 -1.50 -23.06 -8.31
N ALA A 78 -2.29 -23.87 -7.59
CA ALA A 78 -2.44 -25.30 -7.85
C ALA A 78 -3.05 -25.56 -9.24
N GLU A 79 -4.09 -24.80 -9.63
CA GLU A 79 -4.70 -24.91 -10.96
C GLU A 79 -3.70 -24.52 -12.07
N LEU A 80 -2.92 -23.46 -11.85
CA LEU A 80 -1.90 -23.02 -12.81
C LEU A 80 -0.78 -24.05 -12.93
N ALA A 81 -0.31 -24.62 -11.83
CA ALA A 81 0.68 -25.70 -11.82
C ALA A 81 0.17 -26.94 -12.57
N ALA A 82 -1.10 -27.34 -12.36
CA ALA A 82 -1.71 -28.44 -13.08
C ALA A 82 -1.84 -28.15 -14.59
N LYS A 83 -2.22 -26.93 -14.97
CA LYS A 83 -2.28 -26.51 -16.38
C LYS A 83 -0.91 -26.48 -17.04
N LEU A 84 0.13 -26.02 -16.34
CA LEU A 84 1.50 -26.04 -16.85
C LEU A 84 2.01 -27.47 -17.02
N ALA A 85 1.81 -28.33 -16.03
CA ALA A 85 2.17 -29.75 -16.14
C ALA A 85 1.41 -30.46 -17.27
N ALA A 86 0.14 -30.12 -17.47
CA ALA A 86 -0.66 -30.63 -18.58
C ALA A 86 -0.17 -30.11 -19.93
N LEU A 87 0.23 -28.84 -20.05
CA LEU A 87 0.85 -28.30 -21.28
C LEU A 87 2.19 -28.97 -21.59
N GLU A 88 3.02 -29.18 -20.57
CA GLU A 88 4.32 -29.85 -20.71
C GLU A 88 4.15 -31.32 -21.11
N SER A 89 3.13 -31.99 -20.58
CA SER A 89 2.77 -33.37 -20.95
C SER A 89 2.05 -33.48 -22.29
N ALA A 90 1.34 -32.44 -22.74
CA ALA A 90 0.53 -32.44 -23.96
C ALA A 90 1.33 -32.13 -25.25
N GLY A 91 2.61 -31.76 -25.15
CA GLY A 91 3.53 -31.91 -26.27
C GLY A 91 4.47 -30.74 -26.54
N GLY A 92 5.75 -31.02 -26.33
CA GLY A 92 6.72 -30.93 -27.42
C GLY A 92 6.37 -31.88 -28.58
N ALA A 93 5.20 -31.70 -29.19
CA ALA A 93 4.75 -32.41 -30.37
C ALA A 93 3.84 -31.49 -31.21
N GLY A 94 4.42 -30.85 -32.23
CA GLY A 94 3.65 -30.27 -33.33
C GLY A 94 3.81 -28.78 -33.62
N THR A 95 5.03 -28.27 -33.78
CA THR A 95 5.28 -27.14 -34.71
C THR A 95 6.24 -27.59 -35.80
N GLY A 96 5.82 -28.62 -36.54
CA GLY A 96 6.38 -28.99 -37.82
C GLY A 96 5.53 -28.40 -38.94
N GLU A 97 5.59 -27.08 -39.16
CA GLU A 97 5.15 -26.50 -40.42
C GLU A 97 6.38 -26.26 -41.30
N LYS A 98 6.84 -27.34 -41.94
CA LYS A 98 7.69 -27.24 -43.13
C LYS A 98 6.79 -26.89 -44.31
N THR A 99 6.79 -25.63 -44.72
CA THR A 99 6.63 -25.28 -46.14
C THR A 99 7.72 -24.26 -46.49
N ALA A 100 8.79 -24.76 -47.12
CA ALA A 100 9.79 -23.94 -47.79
C ALA A 100 9.96 -24.47 -49.22
N GLY A 101 9.79 -23.57 -50.20
CA GLY A 101 9.97 -23.77 -51.66
C GLY A 101 8.63 -23.69 -52.39
N ASP A 102 8.25 -22.61 -53.07
CA ASP A 102 8.99 -21.96 -54.17
C ASP A 102 8.45 -20.51 -54.46
N PRO A 103 9.30 -19.49 -54.77
CA PRO A 103 8.89 -18.20 -55.37
C PRO A 103 9.18 -18.22 -56.91
N PRO A 104 8.82 -17.23 -57.78
CA PRO A 104 8.15 -15.94 -57.58
C PRO A 104 7.00 -15.63 -58.60
N ALA A 105 6.18 -14.58 -58.34
CA ALA A 105 5.73 -13.59 -59.34
C ALA A 105 4.75 -12.59 -58.71
N ALA A 106 5.29 -11.56 -58.06
CA ALA A 106 4.52 -10.36 -57.73
C ALA A 106 4.23 -9.58 -59.03
N LYS A 107 2.98 -9.62 -59.49
CA LYS A 107 2.43 -8.50 -60.27
C LYS A 107 2.01 -7.42 -59.28
N SER A 108 2.73 -6.30 -59.27
CA SER A 108 2.22 -5.05 -58.69
C SER A 108 0.92 -4.66 -59.39
N PRO A 109 -0.10 -4.24 -58.63
CA PRO A 109 -0.46 -2.82 -58.62
C PRO A 109 -0.84 -2.38 -57.19
N GLY A 110 -0.24 -1.34 -56.62
CA GLY A 110 -0.60 0.04 -56.95
C GLY A 110 -1.08 0.71 -55.65
N GLU A 111 -0.27 1.66 -55.18
CA GLU A 111 -0.48 2.71 -54.16
C GLU A 111 -1.57 2.63 -53.07
N PRO A 112 -1.26 3.03 -51.82
CA PRO A 112 -2.26 3.25 -50.78
C PRO A 112 -3.07 4.53 -51.08
N PRO A 113 -4.39 4.56 -50.81
CA PRO A 113 -5.21 5.74 -51.04
C PRO A 113 -4.81 6.86 -50.06
N LYS A 114 -4.53 8.06 -50.60
CA LYS A 114 -4.34 9.29 -49.81
C LYS A 114 -5.65 9.65 -49.08
N PRO A 115 -5.59 10.12 -47.82
CA PRO A 115 -6.77 10.56 -47.10
C PRO A 115 -7.35 11.85 -47.71
N SER A 116 -8.63 11.84 -48.04
CA SER A 116 -9.36 13.03 -48.48
C SER A 116 -9.63 13.96 -47.29
N SER A 117 -9.02 15.14 -47.32
CA SER A 117 -9.35 16.27 -46.45
C SER A 117 -10.75 16.81 -46.78
N LYS A 118 -11.48 17.23 -45.75
CA LYS A 118 -12.62 18.15 -45.87
C LYS A 118 -12.38 19.34 -44.96
#